data_AF-A0A5M8PSU1-F1
#
_entry.id   AF-A0A5M8PSU1-F1
#
_cell.length_a   1.000
_cell.length_b   1.000
_cell.length_c   1.000
_cell.angle_alpha   90.00
_cell.angle_beta   90.00
_cell.angle_gamma   90.00
#
_symmetry.space_group_name_H-M   'P 1'
#
loop_
_entity.id
_entity.type
_entity.pdbx_description
1 polymer ?
#
loop_
_entity_poly.entity_id
_entity_poly.type
_entity_poly.pdbx_seq_one_letter_code
_entity_poly.pdbx_strand_id
1 'polypeptide(L)'
;MSGNSSSLCFYDCSDDGLANATFYAYPDISGIGATVGFTGTAYITETIFIVFYIVSFEPATTGKPNPIDLGFLTAFRKVLKKLYRSLSSKEWVTPDNVRSQEWQQALNQCVLTLSDLQILTGIGNPCQWICAATMRPLGISLADHRVSCVVLIFDSPNHPNVPTPLLARPTGNTGVYAVCFFKALAFAKEEHLSPLLSGPDLGASMVISITILSVSFIAKVVKMHDTASLWVMRRTRTFFGNRYKSMLKILRNRAQLSTVKRNERTTSSLKVGLKVGLCWILFSILMIGYRLALAVFLIVRAVLDLCDSMLWEILWLIFGIGWGSVHLLEFRAAIVEAADNNWTFGQGFPVLLLASPLVSIWELVYDAWHRKK
;
A
#
# COMPACT_ATOMS: atom_id res chain seq x y z
N MET A 1 2.34 52.98 -21.57
CA MET A 1 1.27 52.33 -20.79
C MET A 1 0.68 51.19 -21.62
N SER A 2 1.19 49.98 -21.42
CA SER A 2 0.59 48.66 -21.66
C SER A 2 1.71 47.68 -21.31
N GLY A 3 1.58 46.65 -20.51
CA GLY A 3 0.49 46.08 -19.75
C GLY A 3 1.04 44.74 -19.31
N ASN A 4 1.54 44.66 -18.08
CA ASN A 4 1.96 43.41 -17.44
C ASN A 4 0.82 42.39 -17.59
N SER A 5 1.07 41.33 -18.35
CA SER A 5 0.29 40.10 -18.29
C SER A 5 1.30 38.97 -18.11
N SER A 6 1.36 38.47 -16.88
CA SER A 6 2.06 37.26 -16.51
C SER A 6 1.54 36.15 -17.42
N SER A 7 2.35 35.73 -18.41
CA SER A 7 2.03 34.67 -19.35
C SER A 7 1.97 33.34 -18.61
N LEU A 8 0.77 33.00 -18.12
CA LEU A 8 0.38 31.61 -17.91
C LEU A 8 0.60 30.90 -19.24
N CYS A 9 1.65 30.07 -19.32
CA CYS A 9 1.94 29.24 -20.48
C CYS A 9 0.81 28.20 -20.61
N PHE A 10 -0.28 28.59 -21.26
CA PHE A 10 -1.35 27.69 -21.63
C PHE A 10 -0.86 26.92 -22.86
N TYR A 11 -0.51 25.65 -22.66
CA TYR A 11 -0.12 24.79 -23.77
C TYR A 11 -1.38 24.26 -24.44
N ASP A 12 -1.56 24.62 -25.71
CA ASP A 12 -2.67 24.15 -26.50
C ASP A 12 -2.33 22.78 -27.09
N CYS A 13 -3.05 21.74 -26.66
CA CYS A 13 -2.88 20.39 -27.21
C CYS A 13 -3.72 20.18 -28.48
N SER A 14 -4.36 21.23 -29.03
CA SER A 14 -5.23 21.14 -30.21
C SER A 14 -4.49 21.15 -31.56
N ASP A 15 -3.16 21.27 -31.59
CA ASP A 15 -2.44 21.21 -32.87
C ASP A 15 -2.60 19.81 -33.50
N ASP A 16 -3.24 19.80 -34.67
CA ASP A 16 -3.68 18.62 -35.45
C ASP A 16 -2.59 17.58 -35.74
N GLY A 17 -1.32 17.93 -35.53
CA GLY A 17 -0.18 17.01 -35.66
C GLY A 17 -0.14 15.90 -34.60
N LEU A 18 -0.78 16.09 -33.44
CA LEU A 18 -0.78 15.08 -32.36
C LEU A 18 -1.93 14.08 -32.48
N ALA A 19 -3.05 14.46 -33.12
CA ALA A 19 -4.19 13.57 -33.34
C ALA A 19 -3.86 12.40 -34.29
N ASN A 20 -2.89 12.60 -35.19
CA ASN A 20 -2.36 11.55 -36.09
C ASN A 20 -1.03 10.94 -35.61
N ALA A 21 -0.50 11.36 -34.46
CA ALA A 21 0.67 10.74 -33.87
C ALA A 21 0.25 9.40 -33.25
N THR A 22 0.46 8.31 -33.98
CA THR A 22 0.30 6.96 -33.43
C THR A 22 1.35 6.78 -32.34
N PHE A 23 0.93 6.88 -31.07
CA PHE A 23 1.76 6.56 -29.93
C PHE A 23 2.03 5.06 -29.92
N TYR A 24 3.16 4.65 -30.49
CA TYR A 24 3.59 3.26 -30.39
C TYR A 24 4.11 3.02 -28.97
N ALA A 25 3.32 2.31 -28.18
CA ALA A 25 3.74 1.91 -26.85
C ALA A 25 4.97 1.01 -26.98
N TYR A 26 6.07 1.35 -26.30
CA TYR A 26 7.29 0.56 -26.39
C TYR A 26 7.07 -0.78 -25.68
N PRO A 27 6.98 -1.91 -26.42
CA PRO A 27 6.50 -3.17 -25.88
C PRO A 27 7.41 -3.75 -24.80
N ASP A 28 8.69 -3.33 -24.72
CA ASP A 28 9.58 -3.80 -23.66
C ASP A 28 9.27 -3.18 -22.29
N ILE A 29 8.63 -2.00 -22.25
CA ILE A 29 8.35 -1.26 -21.01
C ILE A 29 6.90 -1.47 -20.56
N SER A 30 5.95 -1.41 -21.50
CA SER A 30 4.51 -1.57 -21.22
C SER A 30 3.94 -2.93 -21.62
N GLY A 31 4.81 -3.86 -22.04
CA GLY A 31 4.41 -5.18 -22.50
C GLY A 31 3.76 -6.05 -21.43
N ILE A 32 3.13 -7.13 -21.90
CA ILE A 32 2.46 -8.07 -21.01
C ILE A 32 3.43 -8.72 -20.03
N GLY A 33 4.64 -9.10 -20.47
CA GLY A 33 5.62 -9.72 -19.57
C GLY A 33 6.15 -8.78 -18.50
N ALA A 34 6.32 -7.49 -18.79
CA ALA A 34 6.68 -6.49 -17.79
C ALA A 34 5.56 -6.34 -16.73
N THR A 35 4.31 -6.20 -17.18
CA THR A 35 3.14 -6.13 -16.29
C THR A 35 3.02 -7.38 -15.42
N VAL A 36 3.11 -8.56 -16.02
CA VAL A 36 3.03 -9.84 -15.30
C VAL A 36 4.20 -9.99 -14.31
N GLY A 37 5.41 -9.57 -14.68
CA GLY A 37 6.57 -9.61 -13.79
C GLY A 37 6.41 -8.71 -12.57
N PHE A 38 6.05 -7.44 -12.76
CA PHE A 38 5.89 -6.49 -11.65
C PHE A 38 4.68 -6.82 -10.78
N THR A 39 3.52 -7.08 -11.38
CA THR A 39 2.32 -7.43 -10.64
C THR A 39 2.48 -8.79 -9.96
N GLY A 40 3.04 -9.77 -10.65
CA GLY A 40 3.29 -11.11 -10.11
C GLY A 40 4.25 -11.09 -8.92
N THR A 41 5.35 -10.33 -8.99
CA THR A 41 6.28 -10.21 -7.85
C THR A 41 5.60 -9.56 -6.64
N ALA A 42 4.74 -8.56 -6.86
CA ALA A 42 3.96 -7.94 -5.78
C ALA A 42 3.03 -8.95 -5.10
N TYR A 43 2.24 -9.72 -5.86
CA TYR A 43 1.33 -10.73 -5.31
C TYR A 43 2.06 -11.89 -4.61
N ILE A 44 3.20 -12.33 -5.15
CA ILE A 44 4.02 -13.37 -4.51
C ILE A 44 4.55 -12.85 -3.16
N THR A 45 5.09 -11.63 -3.14
CA THR A 45 5.60 -10.98 -1.93
C THR A 45 4.50 -10.84 -0.88
N GLU A 46 3.32 -10.37 -1.28
CA GLU A 46 2.14 -10.27 -0.43
C GLU A 46 1.73 -11.63 0.14
N THR A 47 1.69 -12.67 -0.70
CA THR A 47 1.36 -14.04 -0.28
C THR A 47 2.35 -14.54 0.76
N ILE A 48 3.66 -14.27 0.57
CA ILE A 48 4.71 -14.62 1.53
C ILE A 48 4.47 -13.92 2.87
N PHE A 49 4.14 -12.62 2.86
CA PHE A 49 3.82 -11.89 4.09
C PHE A 49 2.58 -12.44 4.81
N ILE A 50 1.53 -12.80 4.08
CA ILE A 50 0.32 -13.42 4.63
C ILE A 50 0.67 -14.77 5.28
N VAL A 51 1.44 -15.61 4.60
CA VAL A 51 1.88 -16.91 5.13
C VAL A 51 2.77 -16.72 6.37
N PHE A 52 3.73 -15.81 6.33
CA PHE A 52 4.59 -15.45 7.45
C PHE A 52 3.77 -15.01 8.67
N TYR A 53 2.78 -14.15 8.45
CA TYR A 53 1.90 -13.66 9.51
C TYR A 53 1.09 -14.79 10.16
N ILE A 54 0.53 -15.69 9.35
CA ILE A 54 -0.29 -16.79 9.86
C ILE A 54 0.56 -17.82 10.62
N VAL A 55 1.70 -18.22 10.04
CA VAL A 55 2.50 -19.36 10.48
C VAL A 55 3.56 -18.96 11.50
N SER A 56 4.33 -17.92 11.20
CA SER A 56 5.59 -17.63 11.90
C SER A 56 5.49 -16.46 12.88
N PHE A 57 4.55 -15.54 12.68
CA PHE A 57 4.45 -14.35 13.51
C PHE A 57 3.96 -14.70 14.93
N GLU A 58 4.74 -14.23 15.91
CA GLU A 58 4.46 -14.39 17.32
C GLU A 58 4.34 -13.02 17.99
N PRO A 59 3.14 -12.59 18.39
CA PRO A 59 2.96 -11.27 18.98
C PRO A 59 3.58 -11.17 20.38
N ALA A 60 3.90 -12.28 21.05
CA ALA A 60 4.34 -12.30 22.44
C ALA A 60 5.84 -11.95 22.63
N THR A 61 6.67 -12.10 21.61
CA THR A 61 8.13 -11.88 21.71
C THR A 61 8.52 -10.40 21.76
N THR A 62 7.64 -9.48 21.35
CA THR A 62 7.90 -8.03 21.29
C THR A 62 7.64 -7.30 22.61
N GLY A 63 7.56 -8.02 23.74
CA GLY A 63 7.44 -7.47 25.09
C GLY A 63 6.06 -6.94 25.47
N LYS A 64 5.22 -6.59 24.48
CA LYS A 64 3.79 -6.29 24.69
C LYS A 64 2.96 -6.66 23.46
N PRO A 65 2.32 -7.85 23.43
CA PRO A 65 1.53 -8.28 22.28
C PRO A 65 0.37 -7.32 22.02
N ASN A 66 0.17 -7.01 20.74
CA ASN A 66 -1.03 -6.32 20.30
C ASN A 66 -2.25 -7.25 20.52
N PRO A 67 -3.29 -6.83 21.26
CA PRO A 67 -4.44 -7.68 21.53
C PRO A 67 -5.20 -8.08 20.27
N ILE A 68 -5.17 -7.25 19.21
CA ILE A 68 -5.89 -7.53 17.96
C ILE A 68 -5.22 -8.68 17.22
N ASP A 69 -3.89 -8.62 17.03
CA ASP A 69 -3.13 -9.70 16.39
C ASP A 69 -3.26 -11.02 17.17
N LEU A 70 -3.15 -10.96 18.49
CA LEU A 70 -3.28 -12.14 19.33
C LEU A 70 -4.68 -12.76 19.21
N GLY A 71 -5.72 -11.94 19.27
CA GLY A 71 -7.11 -12.38 19.12
C GLY A 71 -7.37 -13.00 17.75
N PHE A 72 -6.97 -12.30 16.68
CA PHE A 72 -7.13 -12.75 15.31
C PHE A 72 -6.40 -14.06 15.04
N LEU A 73 -5.09 -14.15 15.35
CA LEU A 73 -4.30 -15.35 15.12
C LEU A 73 -4.81 -16.53 15.93
N THR A 74 -5.23 -16.32 17.18
CA THR A 74 -5.78 -17.39 18.01
C THR A 74 -7.09 -17.92 17.43
N ALA A 75 -7.98 -17.04 16.98
CA ALA A 75 -9.23 -17.43 16.35
C ALA A 75 -8.99 -18.13 15.01
N PHE A 76 -8.15 -17.54 14.16
CA PHE A 76 -7.85 -18.05 12.82
C PHE A 76 -7.16 -19.41 12.86
N ARG A 77 -6.14 -19.59 13.70
CA ARG A 77 -5.45 -20.89 13.89
C ARG A 77 -6.40 -21.96 14.43
N LYS A 78 -7.35 -21.61 15.30
CA LYS A 78 -8.40 -22.56 15.76
C LYS A 78 -9.30 -23.01 14.61
N VAL A 79 -9.73 -22.07 13.76
CA VAL A 79 -10.55 -22.36 12.58
C VAL A 79 -9.78 -23.23 11.59
N LEU A 80 -8.54 -22.87 11.26
CA LEU A 80 -7.65 -23.67 10.42
C LEU A 80 -7.48 -25.09 10.96
N LYS A 81 -7.21 -25.25 12.26
CA LYS A 81 -7.05 -26.57 12.89
C LYS A 81 -8.34 -27.40 12.80
N LYS A 82 -9.51 -26.76 12.90
CA LYS A 82 -10.82 -27.42 12.75
C LYS A 82 -11.08 -27.83 11.29
N LEU A 83 -10.88 -26.92 10.34
CA LEU A 83 -11.06 -27.18 8.91
C LEU A 83 -10.11 -28.29 8.44
N TYR A 84 -8.86 -28.21 8.89
CA TYR A 84 -7.83 -29.19 8.56
C TYR A 84 -8.13 -30.58 9.11
N ARG A 85 -8.54 -30.69 10.38
CA ARG A 85 -8.99 -31.98 10.96
C ARG A 85 -10.19 -32.56 10.21
N SER A 86 -11.01 -31.72 9.58
CA SER A 86 -12.13 -32.16 8.75
C SER A 86 -11.70 -32.64 7.37
N LEU A 87 -10.57 -32.16 6.83
CA LEU A 87 -10.13 -32.41 5.46
C LEU A 87 -9.06 -33.52 5.36
N SER A 88 -8.24 -33.73 6.39
CA SER A 88 -7.13 -34.68 6.33
C SER A 88 -7.15 -35.66 7.49
N SER A 89 -7.34 -36.95 7.20
CA SER A 89 -7.15 -38.04 8.16
C SER A 89 -5.68 -38.42 8.37
N LYS A 90 -4.76 -37.91 7.53
CA LYS A 90 -3.33 -38.16 7.66
C LYS A 90 -2.70 -37.13 8.59
N GLU A 91 -1.87 -37.65 9.48
CA GLU A 91 -1.05 -36.96 10.48
C GLU A 91 -0.09 -35.98 9.80
N TRP A 92 -0.53 -34.76 9.52
CA TRP A 92 0.42 -33.72 9.14
C TRP A 92 1.09 -33.14 10.38
N VAL A 93 2.36 -32.81 10.17
CA VAL A 93 3.20 -31.97 11.00
C VAL A 93 2.37 -30.80 11.55
N THR A 94 2.07 -30.85 12.84
CA THR A 94 1.43 -29.72 13.52
C THR A 94 2.33 -28.48 13.41
N PRO A 95 1.76 -27.29 13.13
CA PRO A 95 2.50 -26.02 13.04
C PRO A 95 3.38 -25.73 14.26
N ASP A 96 3.05 -26.33 15.41
CA ASP A 96 3.80 -26.22 16.66
C ASP A 96 5.25 -26.72 16.54
N ASN A 97 5.56 -27.64 15.60
CA ASN A 97 6.93 -28.12 15.31
C ASN A 97 7.60 -27.40 14.11
N VAL A 98 6.86 -26.59 13.35
CA VAL A 98 7.39 -25.77 12.22
C VAL A 98 7.81 -24.37 12.71
N ARG A 99 7.69 -24.14 14.02
CA ARG A 99 8.13 -22.95 14.73
C ARG A 99 9.65 -22.93 14.93
N SER A 100 10.42 -23.35 13.93
CA SER A 100 11.87 -23.19 13.97
C SER A 100 12.21 -21.75 13.60
N GLN A 101 13.09 -21.16 14.38
CA GLN A 101 13.77 -19.89 14.08
C GLN A 101 14.31 -19.85 12.64
N GLU A 102 14.60 -21.01 12.07
CA GLU A 102 15.03 -21.19 10.67
C GLU A 102 13.98 -20.69 9.67
N TRP A 103 12.69 -20.99 9.85
CA TRP A 103 11.63 -20.50 8.95
C TRP A 103 11.50 -18.97 8.98
N GLN A 104 11.68 -18.37 10.17
CA GLN A 104 11.69 -16.91 10.29
C GLN A 104 12.89 -16.31 9.58
N GLN A 105 14.09 -16.88 9.76
CA GLN A 105 15.30 -16.43 9.07
C GLN A 105 15.16 -16.55 7.55
N ALA A 106 14.63 -17.66 7.08
CA ALA A 106 14.47 -17.97 5.68
C ALA A 106 13.44 -17.05 4.99
N LEU A 107 12.30 -16.79 5.64
CA LEU A 107 11.31 -15.85 5.14
C LEU A 107 11.83 -14.41 5.16
N ASN A 108 12.59 -14.02 6.19
CA ASN A 108 13.23 -12.70 6.22
C ASN A 108 14.25 -12.53 5.09
N GLN A 109 15.06 -13.56 4.79
CA GLN A 109 15.99 -13.54 3.65
C GLN A 109 15.26 -13.46 2.31
N CYS A 110 14.15 -14.20 2.16
CA CYS A 110 13.31 -14.13 0.96
C CYS A 110 12.72 -12.72 0.76
N VAL A 111 12.21 -12.10 1.83
CA VAL A 111 11.68 -10.73 1.77
C VAL A 111 12.79 -9.72 1.43
N LEU A 112 13.99 -9.86 2.01
CA LEU A 112 15.12 -8.99 1.71
C LEU A 112 15.56 -9.11 0.24
N THR A 113 15.71 -10.32 -0.26
CA THR A 113 16.08 -10.57 -1.67
C THR A 113 15.02 -10.05 -2.64
N LEU A 114 13.72 -10.19 -2.32
CA LEU A 114 12.63 -9.59 -3.09
C LEU A 114 12.68 -8.06 -3.10
N SER A 115 12.98 -7.45 -1.95
CA SER A 115 13.15 -5.99 -1.84
C SER A 115 14.33 -5.49 -2.67
N ASP A 116 15.46 -6.19 -2.63
CA ASP A 116 16.65 -5.82 -3.42
C ASP A 116 16.37 -5.93 -4.92
N LEU A 117 15.64 -6.96 -5.36
CA LEU A 117 15.19 -7.09 -6.75
C LEU A 117 14.24 -5.97 -7.17
N GLN A 118 13.30 -5.57 -6.30
CA GLN A 118 12.38 -4.46 -6.57
C GLN A 118 13.08 -3.11 -6.60
N ILE A 119 14.09 -2.89 -5.74
CA ILE A 119 14.91 -1.67 -5.75
C ILE A 119 15.79 -1.64 -7.00
N LEU A 120 16.44 -2.74 -7.38
CA LEU A 120 17.27 -2.82 -8.59
C LEU A 120 16.45 -2.60 -9.86
N THR A 121 15.27 -3.22 -9.96
CA THR A 121 14.37 -3.03 -11.10
C THR A 121 13.70 -1.64 -11.11
N GLY A 122 13.36 -1.11 -9.93
CA GLY A 122 12.75 0.21 -9.77
C GLY A 122 13.71 1.39 -9.97
N ILE A 123 14.97 1.26 -9.56
CA ILE A 123 16.03 2.28 -9.76
C ILE A 123 16.69 2.12 -11.14
N GLY A 124 16.74 0.91 -11.70
CA GLY A 124 17.35 0.65 -13.01
C GLY A 124 16.77 1.53 -14.11
N ASN A 125 15.44 1.69 -14.14
CA ASN A 125 14.75 2.53 -15.13
C ASN A 125 15.10 4.02 -15.05
N PRO A 126 14.96 4.73 -13.91
CA PRO A 126 15.36 6.13 -13.79
C PRO A 126 16.88 6.32 -13.90
N CYS A 127 17.70 5.37 -13.44
CA CYS A 127 19.16 5.46 -13.58
C CYS A 127 19.59 5.33 -15.04
N GLN A 128 18.96 4.46 -15.83
CA GLN A 128 19.17 4.36 -17.28
C GLN A 128 18.76 5.65 -18.01
N TRP A 129 17.66 6.28 -17.59
CA TRP A 129 17.25 7.60 -18.09
C TRP A 129 18.23 8.71 -17.70
N ILE A 130 18.72 8.73 -16.46
CA ILE A 130 19.70 9.70 -15.98
C ILE A 130 21.03 9.51 -16.72
N CYS A 131 21.51 8.28 -16.89
CA CYS A 131 22.70 7.93 -17.66
C CYS A 131 22.53 8.32 -19.14
N ALA A 132 21.40 8.03 -19.77
CA ALA A 132 21.12 8.43 -21.14
C ALA A 132 21.03 9.97 -21.31
N ALA A 133 20.53 10.69 -20.31
CA ALA A 133 20.45 12.14 -20.31
C ALA A 133 21.81 12.81 -20.06
N THR A 134 22.67 12.22 -19.22
CA THR A 134 24.02 12.74 -18.92
C THR A 134 25.07 12.35 -19.94
N MET A 135 24.88 11.28 -20.72
CA MET A 135 25.79 10.88 -21.80
C MET A 135 25.62 11.70 -23.10
N ARG A 136 24.51 12.42 -23.28
CA ARG A 136 24.25 13.21 -24.51
C ARG A 136 25.10 14.47 -24.71
N PRO A 137 25.52 15.25 -23.69
CA PRO A 137 26.25 16.50 -23.94
C PRO A 137 27.78 16.33 -24.03
N LEU A 138 28.36 15.17 -23.68
CA LEU A 138 29.80 15.10 -23.39
C LEU A 138 30.67 14.47 -24.49
N GLY A 139 30.10 13.86 -25.54
CA GLY A 139 30.89 13.41 -26.70
C GLY A 139 32.08 12.49 -26.36
N ILE A 140 31.99 11.73 -25.27
CA ILE A 140 33.10 10.91 -24.77
C ILE A 140 33.05 9.55 -25.46
N SER A 141 34.17 9.21 -26.11
CA SER A 141 34.41 7.95 -26.80
C SER A 141 34.22 6.74 -25.88
N LEU A 142 33.53 5.73 -26.41
CA LEU A 142 32.98 4.53 -25.75
C LEU A 142 34.03 3.53 -25.18
N ALA A 143 35.28 3.93 -25.01
CA ALA A 143 36.38 2.98 -24.80
C ALA A 143 36.71 2.65 -23.33
N ASP A 144 36.33 3.46 -22.34
CA ASP A 144 36.99 3.37 -21.01
C ASP A 144 36.08 3.16 -19.79
N HIS A 145 34.85 2.69 -19.96
CA HIS A 145 34.01 2.26 -18.81
C HIS A 145 33.43 0.86 -19.01
N ARG A 146 34.32 -0.14 -19.02
CA ARG A 146 33.95 -1.52 -18.67
C ARG A 146 33.94 -1.61 -17.15
N VAL A 147 32.76 -1.67 -16.52
CA VAL A 147 32.45 -2.50 -15.34
C VAL A 147 31.03 -2.24 -14.77
N SER A 148 30.36 -1.11 -15.06
CA SER A 148 28.99 -0.89 -14.53
C SER A 148 27.83 -0.93 -15.54
N CYS A 149 28.09 -1.00 -16.85
CA CYS A 149 27.02 -1.07 -17.88
C CYS A 149 26.85 -2.46 -18.54
N VAL A 150 27.51 -3.50 -18.02
CA VAL A 150 27.60 -4.81 -18.71
C VAL A 150 26.36 -5.71 -18.51
N VAL A 151 25.36 -5.32 -17.71
CA VAL A 151 24.16 -6.16 -17.54
C VAL A 151 23.00 -5.80 -18.49
N LEU A 152 23.05 -4.69 -19.23
CA LEU A 152 21.90 -4.26 -20.06
C LEU A 152 22.29 -3.76 -21.46
N ILE A 153 23.23 -4.44 -22.12
CA ILE A 153 23.38 -4.39 -23.57
C ILE A 153 23.39 -5.83 -24.10
N PHE A 154 22.23 -6.45 -24.10
CA PHE A 154 21.89 -7.48 -25.09
C PHE A 154 20.74 -6.91 -25.91
N ASP A 155 21.06 -5.91 -26.72
CA ASP A 155 20.20 -5.51 -27.82
C ASP A 155 20.38 -6.54 -28.95
N SER A 156 19.27 -7.06 -29.45
CA SER A 156 19.24 -8.12 -30.47
C SER A 156 19.68 -7.54 -31.82
N PRO A 157 20.77 -7.99 -32.45
CA PRO A 157 21.32 -7.33 -33.65
C PRO A 157 20.56 -7.62 -34.96
N ASN A 158 19.34 -8.17 -34.95
CA ASN A 158 18.76 -8.83 -36.13
C ASN A 158 17.39 -8.33 -36.61
N HIS A 159 17.13 -7.02 -36.67
CA HIS A 159 16.03 -6.50 -37.52
C HIS A 159 16.47 -5.33 -38.41
N PRO A 160 16.83 -5.57 -39.69
CA PRO A 160 17.34 -4.53 -40.58
C PRO A 160 16.28 -3.59 -41.18
N ASN A 161 15.00 -3.64 -40.77
CA ASN A 161 13.91 -2.93 -41.48
C ASN A 161 12.94 -2.12 -40.61
N VAL A 162 13.28 -1.77 -39.37
CA VAL A 162 12.43 -0.83 -38.59
C VAL A 162 12.87 0.60 -38.94
N PRO A 163 12.01 1.46 -39.52
CA PRO A 163 12.35 2.85 -39.74
C PRO A 163 12.66 3.49 -38.39
N THR A 164 13.88 4.01 -38.26
CA THR A 164 14.30 4.86 -37.15
C THR A 164 13.22 5.91 -36.90
N PRO A 165 12.61 5.98 -35.71
CA PRO A 165 11.71 7.07 -35.41
C PRO A 165 12.54 8.34 -35.47
N LEU A 166 12.14 9.25 -36.35
CA LEU A 166 12.61 10.63 -36.38
C LEU A 166 12.53 11.15 -34.95
N LEU A 167 13.69 11.29 -34.32
CA LEU A 167 13.85 12.02 -33.07
C LEU A 167 13.37 13.45 -33.34
N ALA A 168 12.11 13.71 -33.05
CA ALA A 168 11.62 15.06 -32.88
C ALA A 168 12.53 15.73 -31.84
N ARG A 169 13.26 16.74 -32.30
CA ARG A 169 14.19 17.55 -31.52
C ARG A 169 13.45 18.08 -30.28
N PRO A 170 13.75 17.64 -29.05
CA PRO A 170 13.01 18.08 -27.88
C PRO A 170 13.60 19.42 -27.44
N THR A 171 13.08 20.51 -27.99
CA THR A 171 13.38 21.88 -27.50
C THR A 171 12.34 22.38 -26.49
N GLY A 172 11.46 21.51 -25.99
CA GLY A 172 10.36 21.87 -25.08
C GLY A 172 10.35 21.03 -23.80
N ASN A 173 10.06 21.71 -22.67
CA ASN A 173 9.87 21.15 -21.34
C ASN A 173 9.18 19.77 -21.34
N THR A 174 9.86 18.75 -20.80
CA THR A 174 9.38 17.36 -20.70
C THR A 174 8.03 17.21 -19.99
N GLY A 175 7.67 18.14 -19.09
CA GLY A 175 6.36 18.15 -18.42
C GLY A 175 5.16 18.38 -19.34
N VAL A 176 5.38 18.96 -20.52
CA VAL A 176 4.32 19.31 -21.48
C VAL A 176 3.75 18.06 -22.17
N TYR A 177 4.60 17.08 -22.47
CA TYR A 177 4.21 15.84 -23.13
C TYR A 177 3.31 14.96 -22.25
N ALA A 178 3.55 14.95 -20.93
CA ALA A 178 2.72 14.19 -20.00
C ALA A 178 1.29 14.72 -19.95
N VAL A 179 1.10 16.05 -19.89
CA VAL A 179 -0.23 16.66 -19.81
C VAL A 179 -1.05 16.40 -21.07
N CYS A 180 -0.45 16.53 -22.26
CA CYS A 180 -1.18 16.22 -23.50
C CYS A 180 -1.42 14.71 -23.66
N PHE A 181 -0.51 13.84 -23.22
CA PHE A 181 -0.73 12.39 -23.21
C PHE A 181 -1.90 11.99 -22.30
N PHE A 182 -2.00 12.55 -21.09
CA PHE A 182 -3.13 12.29 -20.19
C PHE A 182 -4.45 12.87 -20.70
N LYS A 183 -4.43 14.03 -21.38
CA LYS A 183 -5.61 14.56 -22.06
C LYS A 183 -6.05 13.66 -23.22
N ALA A 184 -5.13 13.20 -24.07
CA ALA A 184 -5.43 12.29 -25.17
C ALA A 184 -6.02 10.95 -24.66
N LEU A 185 -5.46 10.41 -23.58
CA LEU A 185 -6.01 9.23 -22.88
C LEU A 185 -7.41 9.46 -22.31
N ALA A 186 -7.67 10.65 -21.76
CA ALA A 186 -9.00 11.00 -21.27
C ALA A 186 -10.04 11.01 -22.40
N PHE A 187 -9.67 11.52 -23.58
CA PHE A 187 -10.54 11.49 -24.77
C PHE A 187 -10.75 10.08 -25.32
N ALA A 188 -9.69 9.25 -25.41
CA ALA A 188 -9.80 7.88 -25.89
C ALA A 188 -10.68 6.98 -24.99
N LYS A 189 -10.72 7.28 -23.68
CA LYS A 189 -11.56 6.55 -22.72
C LYS A 189 -13.05 6.82 -22.90
N GLU A 190 -13.42 7.98 -23.44
CA GLU A 190 -14.82 8.39 -23.63
C GLU A 190 -15.54 7.56 -24.69
N GLU A 191 -14.79 6.90 -25.59
CA GLU A 191 -15.37 6.18 -26.72
C GLU A 191 -15.66 4.69 -26.43
N HIS A 192 -15.01 4.05 -25.44
CA HIS A 192 -15.02 2.58 -25.37
C HIS A 192 -15.36 1.82 -24.07
N LEU A 193 -15.46 2.36 -22.84
CA LEU A 193 -15.96 1.51 -21.72
C LEU A 193 -16.38 2.19 -20.39
N SER A 194 -17.52 1.70 -19.87
CA SER A 194 -18.04 1.68 -18.48
C SER A 194 -18.42 2.99 -17.75
N PRO A 195 -19.67 3.15 -17.28
CA PRO A 195 -20.16 4.31 -16.51
C PRO A 195 -19.63 4.42 -15.07
N LEU A 196 -18.71 3.54 -14.64
CA LEU A 196 -18.11 3.63 -13.30
C LEU A 196 -17.01 4.69 -13.21
N LEU A 197 -16.53 5.21 -14.34
CA LEU A 197 -15.46 6.22 -14.42
C LEU A 197 -15.79 7.40 -15.36
N SER A 198 -17.07 7.67 -15.64
CA SER A 198 -17.51 8.82 -16.44
C SER A 198 -17.70 10.06 -15.55
N GLY A 199 -16.60 10.58 -15.00
CA GLY A 199 -16.61 11.77 -14.15
C GLY A 199 -15.25 12.48 -14.12
N PRO A 200 -15.15 13.68 -13.51
CA PRO A 200 -13.92 14.48 -13.35
C PRO A 200 -12.80 13.82 -12.51
N ASP A 201 -12.80 12.49 -12.44
CA ASP A 201 -12.12 11.67 -11.46
C ASP A 201 -10.77 11.12 -11.93
N LEU A 202 -10.30 11.45 -13.15
CA LEU A 202 -8.94 11.08 -13.56
C LEU A 202 -7.90 11.72 -12.63
N GLY A 203 -8.10 13.02 -12.33
CA GLY A 203 -7.30 13.72 -11.33
C GLY A 203 -7.49 13.13 -9.92
N ALA A 204 -8.71 12.73 -9.57
CA ALA A 204 -8.99 12.10 -8.28
C ALA A 204 -8.26 10.76 -8.12
N SER A 205 -8.21 9.91 -9.16
CA SER A 205 -7.52 8.61 -9.13
C SER A 205 -6.02 8.75 -8.92
N MET A 206 -5.39 9.75 -9.56
CA MET A 206 -3.97 10.09 -9.34
C MET A 206 -3.74 10.62 -7.93
N VAL A 207 -4.58 11.53 -7.46
CA VAL A 207 -4.50 12.09 -6.10
C VAL A 207 -4.68 10.99 -5.05
N ILE A 208 -5.64 10.08 -5.24
CA ILE A 208 -5.88 8.93 -4.36
C ILE A 208 -4.65 8.03 -4.36
N SER A 209 -4.07 7.70 -5.52
CA SER A 209 -2.89 6.83 -5.62
C SER A 209 -1.65 7.46 -4.95
N ILE A 210 -1.40 8.75 -5.19
CA ILE A 210 -0.33 9.49 -4.52
C ILE A 210 -0.58 9.54 -3.01
N THR A 211 -1.83 9.71 -2.58
CA THR A 211 -2.18 9.72 -1.15
C THR A 211 -1.95 8.36 -0.51
N ILE A 212 -2.38 7.26 -1.16
CA ILE A 212 -2.16 5.89 -0.70
C ILE A 212 -0.65 5.62 -0.58
N LEU A 213 0.14 5.95 -1.60
CA LEU A 213 1.60 5.78 -1.57
C LEU A 213 2.25 6.62 -0.47
N SER A 214 1.86 7.90 -0.35
CA SER A 214 2.42 8.81 0.65
C SER A 214 2.10 8.35 2.08
N VAL A 215 0.85 7.96 2.34
CA VAL A 215 0.41 7.45 3.64
C VAL A 215 1.11 6.14 3.96
N SER A 216 1.24 5.23 2.99
CA SER A 216 1.97 3.97 3.15
C SER A 216 3.43 4.19 3.51
N PHE A 217 4.09 5.11 2.80
CA PHE A 217 5.47 5.47 3.05
C PHE A 217 5.66 6.07 4.44
N ILE A 218 4.84 7.06 4.81
CA ILE A 218 4.89 7.69 6.13
C ILE A 218 4.65 6.65 7.23
N ALA A 219 3.67 5.77 7.07
CA ALA A 219 3.38 4.71 8.03
C ALA A 219 4.60 3.76 8.21
N LYS A 220 5.26 3.38 7.12
CA LYS A 220 6.47 2.54 7.16
C LYS A 220 7.67 3.26 7.78
N VAL A 221 7.91 4.51 7.43
CA VAL A 221 9.00 5.33 8.02
C VAL A 221 8.81 5.49 9.52
N VAL A 222 7.58 5.80 9.96
CA VAL A 222 7.26 5.94 11.39
C VAL A 222 7.49 4.62 12.12
N LYS A 223 7.14 3.48 11.52
CA LYS A 223 7.34 2.15 12.12
C LYS A 223 8.79 1.70 12.14
N MET A 224 9.56 1.96 11.08
CA MET A 224 10.98 1.59 10.98
C MET A 224 11.84 2.25 12.06
N HIS A 225 11.45 3.43 12.52
CA HIS A 225 12.13 4.09 13.61
C HIS A 225 11.54 3.64 14.96
N ASP A 226 11.99 2.49 15.46
CA ASP A 226 11.50 1.85 16.70
C ASP A 226 11.36 2.81 17.89
N THR A 227 12.29 3.74 18.06
CA THR A 227 12.24 4.75 19.11
C THR A 227 11.12 5.78 18.89
N ALA A 228 10.83 6.13 17.64
CA ALA A 228 9.79 7.10 17.30
C ALA A 228 8.40 6.43 17.32
N SER A 229 8.27 5.21 16.80
CA SER A 229 7.02 4.45 16.88
C SER A 229 6.61 4.22 18.33
N LEU A 230 7.54 3.74 19.17
CA LEU A 230 7.29 3.56 20.60
C LEU A 230 7.03 4.89 21.30
N TRP A 231 7.74 5.96 20.97
CA TRP A 231 7.49 7.27 21.59
C TRP A 231 6.13 7.83 21.17
N VAL A 232 5.82 7.89 19.88
CA VAL A 232 4.53 8.41 19.36
C VAL A 232 3.37 7.62 19.92
N MET A 233 3.45 6.28 19.90
CA MET A 233 2.37 5.40 20.36
C MET A 233 2.22 5.42 21.88
N ARG A 234 3.32 5.39 22.64
CA ARG A 234 3.24 5.52 24.11
C ARG A 234 2.74 6.91 24.50
N ARG A 235 3.20 7.97 23.83
CA ARG A 235 2.79 9.35 24.09
C ARG A 235 1.31 9.56 23.80
N THR A 236 0.82 9.17 22.61
CA THR A 236 -0.61 9.27 22.28
C THR A 236 -1.46 8.40 23.21
N ARG A 237 -1.11 7.13 23.41
CA ARG A 237 -1.87 6.23 24.28
C ARG A 237 -1.94 6.70 25.73
N THR A 238 -0.84 7.20 26.29
CA THR A 238 -0.81 7.72 27.66
C THR A 238 -1.50 9.09 27.76
N PHE A 239 -1.35 9.95 26.77
CA PHE A 239 -2.02 11.25 26.71
C PHE A 239 -3.54 11.08 26.67
N PHE A 240 -4.05 10.30 25.72
CA PHE A 240 -5.48 10.00 25.63
C PHE A 240 -5.97 9.24 26.85
N GLY A 241 -5.22 8.25 27.34
CA GLY A 241 -5.58 7.49 28.52
C GLY A 241 -5.69 8.35 29.78
N ASN A 242 -4.75 9.27 30.02
CA ASN A 242 -4.73 10.13 31.20
C ASN A 242 -5.80 11.22 31.10
N ARG A 243 -5.95 11.85 29.93
CA ARG A 243 -6.97 12.88 29.71
C ARG A 243 -8.36 12.29 29.86
N TYR A 244 -8.59 11.12 29.28
CA TYR A 244 -9.85 10.42 29.34
C TYR A 244 -10.17 9.92 30.77
N LYS A 245 -9.20 9.33 31.48
CA LYS A 245 -9.37 8.98 32.91
C LYS A 245 -9.75 10.19 33.75
N SER A 246 -9.16 11.35 33.48
CA SER A 246 -9.49 12.60 34.18
C SER A 246 -10.93 13.04 33.89
N MET A 247 -11.35 13.04 32.61
CA MET A 247 -12.72 13.37 32.22
C MET A 247 -13.75 12.39 32.79
N LEU A 248 -13.48 11.09 32.73
CA LEU A 248 -14.34 10.06 33.31
C LEU A 248 -14.49 10.23 34.82
N LYS A 249 -13.41 10.55 35.55
CA LYS A 249 -13.47 10.83 36.99
C LYS A 249 -14.36 12.05 37.26
N ILE A 250 -14.24 13.12 36.48
CA ILE A 250 -15.08 14.32 36.62
C ILE A 250 -16.56 14.00 36.37
N LEU A 251 -16.88 13.30 35.27
CA LEU A 251 -18.25 12.92 34.93
C LEU A 251 -18.86 11.97 35.97
N ARG A 252 -18.09 10.97 36.42
CA ARG A 252 -18.53 10.03 37.46
C ARG A 252 -18.77 10.73 38.80
N ASN A 253 -17.86 11.61 39.21
CA ASN A 253 -18.00 12.37 40.45
C ASN A 253 -19.22 13.32 40.40
N ARG A 254 -19.48 13.96 39.25
CA ARG A 254 -20.67 14.80 39.05
C ARG A 254 -21.98 13.99 39.06
N ALA A 255 -21.97 12.79 38.47
CA ALA A 255 -23.11 11.89 38.51
C ALA A 255 -23.40 11.41 39.94
N GLN A 256 -22.37 11.02 40.71
CA GLN A 256 -22.55 10.60 42.11
C GLN A 256 -22.98 11.75 43.04
N LEU A 257 -22.42 12.94 42.89
CA LEU A 257 -22.83 14.10 43.68
C LEU A 257 -24.32 14.42 43.48
N SER A 258 -24.82 14.22 42.26
CA SER A 258 -26.24 14.39 41.93
C SER A 258 -27.13 13.33 42.59
N THR A 259 -26.63 12.11 42.80
CA THR A 259 -27.36 11.06 43.54
C THR A 259 -27.40 11.29 45.04
N VAL A 260 -26.32 11.77 45.66
CA VAL A 260 -26.27 12.02 47.11
C VAL A 260 -27.17 13.19 47.50
N LYS A 261 -27.12 14.29 46.74
CA LYS A 261 -27.95 15.49 46.99
C LYS A 261 -29.46 15.24 46.83
N ARG A 262 -29.82 14.14 46.15
CA ARG A 262 -31.21 13.68 46.00
C ARG A 262 -31.75 13.08 47.28
N ASN A 263 -30.91 12.45 48.11
CA ASN A 263 -31.37 11.76 49.32
C ASN A 263 -31.74 12.74 50.45
N GLU A 264 -31.08 13.90 50.52
CA GLU A 264 -31.32 14.93 51.55
C GLU A 264 -32.57 15.80 51.32
N ARG A 265 -33.15 15.83 50.12
CA ARG A 265 -34.17 16.83 49.75
C ARG A 265 -35.61 16.32 49.71
N THR A 266 -35.85 15.11 50.19
CA THR A 266 -37.16 14.43 50.13
C THR A 266 -38.05 14.72 51.34
N THR A 267 -38.00 15.95 51.86
CA THR A 267 -38.91 16.41 52.92
C THR A 267 -39.52 17.76 52.52
N SER A 268 -40.81 17.70 52.15
CA SER A 268 -41.79 18.78 52.03
C SER A 268 -41.82 19.66 50.75
N SER A 269 -43.01 19.66 50.11
CA SER A 269 -43.60 20.66 49.20
C SER A 269 -43.87 20.24 47.75
N LEU A 270 -45.11 20.49 47.29
CA LEU A 270 -45.69 20.13 45.98
C LEU A 270 -44.94 20.72 44.77
N LYS A 271 -44.17 21.81 44.95
CA LYS A 271 -43.30 22.39 43.90
C LYS A 271 -42.09 21.51 43.53
N VAL A 272 -41.91 20.39 44.23
CA VAL A 272 -40.79 19.44 44.04
C VAL A 272 -40.95 18.57 42.78
N GLY A 273 -42.17 18.28 42.33
CA GLY A 273 -42.41 17.37 41.19
C GLY A 273 -41.76 17.81 39.86
N LEU A 274 -41.90 19.08 39.48
CA LEU A 274 -41.32 19.61 38.24
C LEU A 274 -39.78 19.67 38.30
N LYS A 275 -39.23 20.03 39.47
CA LYS A 275 -37.77 20.04 39.68
C LYS A 275 -37.17 18.64 39.67
N VAL A 276 -37.90 17.64 40.16
CA VAL A 276 -37.49 16.23 40.10
C VAL A 276 -37.48 15.76 38.65
N GLY A 277 -38.51 16.08 37.86
CA GLY A 277 -38.55 15.74 36.42
C GLY A 277 -37.39 16.33 35.62
N LEU A 278 -37.09 17.63 35.79
CA LEU A 278 -35.97 18.28 35.11
C LEU A 278 -34.62 17.67 35.52
N CYS A 279 -34.47 17.27 36.79
CA CYS A 279 -33.28 16.62 37.30
C CYS A 279 -33.06 15.23 36.70
N TRP A 280 -34.14 14.45 36.46
CA TRP A 280 -34.08 13.17 35.76
C TRP A 280 -33.67 13.32 34.29
N ILE A 281 -34.18 14.35 33.60
CA ILE A 281 -33.82 14.63 32.22
C ILE A 281 -32.32 14.99 32.13
N LEU A 282 -31.84 15.88 33.00
CA LEU A 282 -30.42 16.23 33.09
C LEU A 282 -29.52 15.03 33.41
N PHE A 283 -29.94 14.15 34.33
CA PHE A 283 -29.21 12.92 34.65
C PHE A 283 -29.16 11.97 33.46
N SER A 284 -30.26 11.83 32.72
CA SER A 284 -30.33 10.98 31.52
C SER A 284 -29.42 11.50 30.42
N ILE A 285 -29.42 12.82 30.16
CA ILE A 285 -28.51 13.46 29.20
C ILE A 285 -27.04 13.25 29.61
N LEU A 286 -26.72 13.41 30.90
CA LEU A 286 -25.36 13.20 31.40
C LEU A 286 -24.90 11.73 31.24
N MET A 287 -25.79 10.77 31.50
CA MET A 287 -25.52 9.35 31.33
C MET A 287 -25.34 8.95 29.86
N ILE A 288 -26.14 9.51 28.95
CA ILE A 288 -25.97 9.33 27.51
C ILE A 288 -24.63 9.90 27.05
N GLY A 289 -24.28 11.12 27.48
CA GLY A 289 -22.99 11.74 27.19
C GLY A 289 -21.80 10.91 27.70
N TYR A 290 -21.90 10.34 28.90
CA TYR A 290 -20.89 9.42 29.43
C TYR A 290 -20.70 8.17 28.56
N ARG A 291 -21.80 7.54 28.15
CA ARG A 291 -21.76 6.35 27.28
C ARG A 291 -21.17 6.66 25.91
N LEU A 292 -21.55 7.80 25.32
CA LEU A 292 -20.99 8.23 24.04
C LEU A 292 -19.49 8.51 24.14
N ALA A 293 -19.06 9.22 25.18
CA ALA A 293 -17.64 9.47 25.42
C ALA A 293 -16.84 8.17 25.63
N LEU A 294 -17.43 7.16 26.28
CA LEU A 294 -16.84 5.82 26.40
C LEU A 294 -16.76 5.07 25.08
N ALA A 295 -17.81 5.09 24.28
CA ALA A 295 -17.80 4.48 22.95
C ALA A 295 -16.70 5.11 22.08
N VAL A 296 -16.61 6.44 22.01
CA VAL A 296 -15.58 7.16 21.25
C VAL A 296 -14.18 6.80 21.75
N PHE A 297 -13.96 6.74 23.06
CA PHE A 297 -12.66 6.35 23.61
C PHE A 297 -12.27 4.92 23.24
N LEU A 298 -13.22 3.97 23.32
CA LEU A 298 -12.96 2.59 22.95
C LEU A 298 -12.67 2.46 21.45
N ILE A 299 -13.38 3.20 20.60
CA ILE A 299 -13.13 3.26 19.16
C ILE A 299 -11.74 3.81 18.88
N VAL A 300 -11.38 4.97 19.44
CA VAL A 300 -10.05 5.57 19.24
C VAL A 300 -8.96 4.61 19.71
N ARG A 301 -9.14 3.95 20.86
CA ARG A 301 -8.19 2.96 21.35
C ARG A 301 -8.09 1.76 20.41
N ALA A 302 -9.22 1.24 19.93
CA ALA A 302 -9.25 0.12 19.00
C ALA A 302 -8.57 0.49 17.67
N VAL A 303 -8.78 1.70 17.16
CA VAL A 303 -8.11 2.22 15.96
C VAL A 303 -6.61 2.34 16.19
N LEU A 304 -6.17 2.87 17.33
CA LEU A 304 -4.74 2.95 17.65
C LEU A 304 -4.10 1.56 17.77
N ASP A 305 -4.77 0.63 18.46
CA ASP A 305 -4.31 -0.76 18.54
C ASP A 305 -4.35 -1.41 17.13
N LEU A 306 -5.28 -1.04 16.23
CA LEU A 306 -5.32 -1.54 14.85
C LEU A 306 -4.18 -0.96 14.00
N CYS A 307 -3.89 0.34 14.08
CA CYS A 307 -2.79 0.97 13.36
C CYS A 307 -1.41 0.38 13.75
N ASP A 308 -1.26 -0.07 14.99
CA ASP A 308 -0.05 -0.75 15.50
C ASP A 308 0.03 -2.22 15.07
N SER A 309 -1.05 -2.78 14.55
CA SER A 309 -1.16 -4.20 14.24
C SER A 309 -0.45 -4.55 12.94
N MET A 310 0.23 -5.70 12.94
CA MET A 310 0.76 -6.29 11.70
C MET A 310 -0.37 -6.68 10.74
N LEU A 311 -1.52 -7.10 11.28
CA LEU A 311 -2.71 -7.37 10.47
C LEU A 311 -3.11 -6.17 9.62
N TRP A 312 -3.13 -4.98 10.21
CA TRP A 312 -3.51 -3.76 9.50
C TRP A 312 -2.51 -3.42 8.39
N GLU A 313 -1.21 -3.65 8.61
CA GLU A 313 -0.22 -3.45 7.56
C GLU A 313 -0.45 -4.37 6.37
N ILE A 314 -0.76 -5.65 6.64
CA ILE A 314 -1.04 -6.61 5.59
C ILE A 314 -2.31 -6.21 4.85
N LEU A 315 -3.41 -5.92 5.56
CA LEU A 315 -4.68 -5.47 4.97
C LEU A 315 -4.51 -4.20 4.11
N TRP A 316 -3.72 -3.25 4.58
CA TRP A 316 -3.41 -2.03 3.84
C TRP A 316 -2.58 -2.32 2.59
N LEU A 317 -1.68 -3.29 2.65
CA LEU A 317 -0.90 -3.76 1.51
C LEU A 317 -1.80 -4.47 0.47
N ILE A 318 -2.73 -5.33 0.92
CA ILE A 318 -3.75 -5.96 0.03
C ILE A 318 -4.56 -4.88 -0.67
N PHE A 319 -5.01 -3.88 0.09
CA PHE A 319 -5.76 -2.76 -0.45
C PHE A 319 -4.94 -1.98 -1.51
N GLY A 320 -3.67 -1.71 -1.24
CA GLY A 320 -2.77 -1.02 -2.17
C GLY A 320 -2.53 -1.81 -3.47
N ILE A 321 -2.25 -3.11 -3.36
CA ILE A 321 -2.03 -3.98 -4.53
C ILE A 321 -3.32 -4.15 -5.33
N GLY A 322 -4.47 -4.33 -4.65
CA GLY A 322 -5.77 -4.41 -5.31
C GLY A 322 -6.12 -3.12 -6.06
N TRP A 323 -5.94 -1.97 -5.40
CA TRP A 323 -6.15 -0.65 -6.01
C TRP A 323 -5.27 -0.44 -7.26
N GLY A 324 -3.97 -0.72 -7.13
CA GLY A 324 -3.02 -0.61 -8.24
C GLY A 324 -3.32 -1.59 -9.38
N SER A 325 -3.74 -2.81 -9.07
CA SER A 325 -4.06 -3.84 -10.07
C SER A 325 -5.28 -3.47 -10.90
N VAL A 326 -6.35 -2.98 -10.27
CA VAL A 326 -7.55 -2.53 -11.00
C VAL A 326 -7.20 -1.42 -11.99
N HIS A 327 -6.45 -0.41 -11.54
CA HIS A 327 -6.04 0.71 -12.40
C HIS A 327 -5.09 0.27 -13.52
N LEU A 328 -4.18 -0.67 -13.24
CA LEU A 328 -3.27 -1.20 -14.25
C LEU A 328 -4.03 -1.98 -15.33
N LEU A 329 -5.01 -2.78 -14.94
CA LEU A 329 -5.85 -3.52 -15.88
C LEU A 329 -6.74 -2.60 -16.71
N GLU A 330 -7.32 -1.56 -16.11
CA GLU A 330 -8.08 -0.54 -16.84
C GLU A 330 -7.19 0.22 -17.84
N PHE A 331 -6.00 0.64 -17.41
CA PHE A 331 -5.04 1.31 -18.27
C PHE A 331 -4.61 0.41 -19.44
N ARG A 332 -4.36 -0.87 -19.15
CA ARG A 332 -4.03 -1.86 -20.19
C ARG A 332 -5.19 -2.05 -21.16
N ALA A 333 -6.42 -2.19 -20.67
CA ALA A 333 -7.60 -2.34 -21.51
C ALA A 333 -7.77 -1.16 -22.48
N ALA A 334 -7.44 0.07 -22.06
CA ALA A 334 -7.50 1.25 -22.91
C ALA A 334 -6.39 1.32 -23.98
N ILE A 335 -5.25 0.64 -23.79
CA ILE A 335 -4.07 0.73 -24.68
C ILE A 335 -3.88 -0.51 -25.54
N VAL A 336 -4.53 -1.63 -25.22
CA VAL A 336 -4.34 -2.93 -25.90
C VAL A 336 -4.65 -2.90 -27.40
N GLU A 337 -5.45 -1.95 -27.91
CA GLU A 337 -5.60 -1.78 -29.37
C GLU A 337 -4.33 -1.24 -30.06
N ALA A 338 -3.46 -0.53 -29.34
CA ALA A 338 -2.22 0.04 -29.87
C ALA A 338 -0.95 -0.71 -29.43
N ALA A 339 -1.04 -1.61 -28.45
CA ALA A 339 0.12 -2.32 -27.90
C ALA A 339 0.27 -3.72 -28.51
N ASP A 340 1.41 -3.96 -29.13
CA ASP A 340 1.77 -5.24 -29.73
C ASP A 340 1.93 -6.32 -28.64
N ASN A 341 1.06 -7.35 -28.65
CA ASN A 341 1.07 -8.44 -27.66
C ASN A 341 2.23 -9.45 -27.87
N ASN A 342 3.19 -9.11 -28.72
CA ASN A 342 4.33 -9.96 -29.02
C ASN A 342 5.30 -9.99 -27.84
N TRP A 343 5.68 -11.21 -27.45
CA TRP A 343 6.69 -11.43 -26.42
C TRP A 343 8.07 -11.08 -26.98
N THR A 344 8.67 -10.03 -26.42
CA THR A 344 10.06 -9.64 -26.72
C THR A 344 11.00 -10.15 -25.62
N PHE A 345 12.30 -10.19 -25.93
CA PHE A 345 13.32 -10.62 -24.97
C PHE A 345 13.30 -9.78 -23.68
N GLY A 346 13.07 -8.46 -23.80
CA GLY A 346 12.96 -7.54 -22.66
C GLY A 346 11.82 -7.88 -21.70
N GLN A 347 10.74 -8.49 -22.19
CA GLN A 347 9.60 -8.94 -21.37
C GLN A 347 9.86 -10.27 -20.64
N GLY A 348 10.76 -11.11 -21.16
CA GLY A 348 11.10 -12.40 -20.53
C GLY A 348 11.93 -12.24 -19.26
N PHE A 349 12.76 -11.19 -19.19
CA PHE A 349 13.66 -10.97 -18.06
C PHE A 349 12.94 -10.72 -16.72
N PRO A 350 11.92 -9.83 -16.63
CA PRO A 350 11.11 -9.68 -15.40
C PRO A 350 10.44 -10.98 -14.93
N VAL A 351 9.98 -11.82 -15.87
CA VAL A 351 9.36 -13.11 -15.56
C VAL A 351 10.39 -14.11 -15.04
N LEU A 352 11.60 -14.10 -15.59
CA LEU A 352 12.70 -14.95 -15.12
C LEU A 352 13.18 -14.52 -13.73
N LEU A 353 13.25 -13.21 -13.45
CA LEU A 353 13.58 -12.70 -12.11
C LEU A 353 12.56 -13.12 -11.05
N LEU A 354 11.29 -13.29 -11.43
CA LEU A 354 10.23 -13.77 -10.55
C LEU A 354 10.43 -15.24 -10.13
N ALA A 355 11.19 -16.04 -10.89
CA ALA A 355 11.51 -17.42 -10.53
C ALA A 355 12.53 -17.50 -9.38
N SER A 356 13.46 -16.53 -9.26
CA SER A 356 14.51 -16.51 -8.23
C SER A 356 13.98 -16.69 -6.79
N PRO A 357 13.05 -15.85 -6.28
CA PRO A 357 12.52 -16.00 -4.93
C PRO A 357 11.75 -17.31 -4.73
N LEU A 358 11.09 -17.82 -5.78
CA LEU A 358 10.37 -19.10 -5.73
C LEU A 358 11.33 -20.28 -5.58
N VAL A 359 12.49 -20.24 -6.25
CA VAL A 359 13.54 -21.25 -6.11
C VAL A 359 14.10 -21.25 -4.69
N SER A 360 14.34 -20.08 -4.08
CA SER A 360 14.79 -20.00 -2.69
C SER A 360 13.76 -20.60 -1.72
N ILE A 361 12.47 -20.31 -1.90
CA ILE A 361 11.41 -20.91 -1.07
C ILE A 361 11.36 -22.42 -1.27
N TRP A 362 11.48 -22.88 -2.52
CA TRP A 362 11.48 -24.30 -2.84
C TRP A 362 12.62 -25.04 -2.14
N GLU A 363 13.84 -24.50 -2.18
CA GLU A 363 15.02 -25.07 -1.51
C GLU A 363 14.78 -25.23 0.00
N LEU A 364 14.22 -24.19 0.64
CA LEU A 364 13.91 -24.21 2.08
C LEU A 364 12.85 -25.26 2.44
N VAL A 365 11.80 -25.36 1.63
CA VAL A 365 10.73 -26.36 1.81
C VAL A 365 11.29 -27.77 1.63
N TYR A 366 12.13 -27.96 0.60
CA TYR A 366 12.76 -29.23 0.27
C TYR A 366 13.68 -29.72 1.39
N ASP A 367 14.55 -28.84 1.91
CA ASP A 367 15.43 -29.14 3.03
C ASP A 367 14.66 -29.48 4.31
N ALA A 368 13.63 -28.70 4.63
CA ALA A 368 12.78 -28.93 5.79
C ALA A 368 12.00 -30.25 5.70
N TRP A 369 11.64 -30.67 4.48
CA TRP A 369 11.00 -31.96 4.24
C TRP A 369 11.98 -33.11 4.41
N HIS A 370 13.20 -32.98 3.88
CA HIS A 370 14.21 -34.03 3.96
C HIS A 370 14.76 -34.24 5.37
N ARG A 371 14.91 -33.20 6.19
CA ARG A 371 15.35 -33.33 7.60
C ARG A 371 14.40 -34.17 8.48
N LYS A 372 13.20 -34.48 8.01
CA LYS A 372 12.19 -35.27 8.76
C LYS A 372 12.12 -36.74 8.37
N LYS A 373 12.79 -37.13 7.29
CA LYS A 373 13.03 -38.54 6.94
C LYS A 373 14.32 -39.00 7.60
#